data_AF-A0A8H6BS19-F1
#
_entry.id   AF-A0A8H6BS19-F1
#
_cell.length_a   1.000
_cell.length_b   1.000
_cell.length_c   1.000
_cell.angle_alpha   90.00
_cell.angle_beta   90.00
_cell.angle_gamma   90.00
#
_symmetry.space_group_name_H-M   'P 1'
#
loop_
_entity.id
_entity.type
_entity.pdbx_description
1 polymer ?
#
loop_
_entity_poly.entity_id
_entity_poly.type
_entity_poly.pdbx_seq_one_letter_code
_entity_poly.pdbx_strand_id
1 'polypeptide(L)'
;MLTLLDAMTQIQQLSTIPQVRQIVYHICLVTDSAAGATAFSCALKSYNGAIGVTPDKTPCGTVLEALKLQGYYTGLVVTTRITDATPAAFSLIHPYDIERKDSEYPSLAEQVQVALTALSEATKDSEQGFFLLIEVLAYDRAFEEVIKFIDNSEIETVAISTSDHETGGLVVARQVSESYPDYLWYPEVLLNSTHSGDYLSHKVVHYKEKDNTKKFTNFIKHEILEKDLGISDYTAKDVDLIIEKANNAGELLYVLNNIVSIRAQIGWTTHGHSAVDVNIYAHTNSPAIKSKLLSHKAYDGLSGNHENIEIGAFIEYITGSDLNQVTQLIKKTEHSPDNNKAKVDDIFHANVL
;
A
#
# COMPACT_ATOMS: atom_id res chain seq x y z
N MET A 1 -17.87 -22.46 -0.14
CA MET A 1 -18.28 -22.51 -1.55
C MET A 1 -18.73 -21.11 -1.99
N LEU A 2 -17.86 -20.12 -1.74
CA LEU A 2 -17.91 -18.70 -2.15
C LEU A 2 -16.46 -18.39 -2.58
N THR A 3 -16.02 -19.05 -3.65
CA THR A 3 -14.60 -19.19 -3.97
C THR A 3 -14.45 -19.19 -5.50
N LEU A 4 -13.48 -18.44 -5.99
CA LEU A 4 -13.22 -18.07 -7.40
C LEU A 4 -14.19 -17.07 -8.05
N LEU A 5 -15.51 -17.27 -7.96
CA LEU A 5 -16.44 -16.38 -8.66
C LEU A 5 -16.34 -14.94 -8.12
N ASP A 6 -16.37 -14.74 -6.80
CA ASP A 6 -16.32 -13.39 -6.21
C ASP A 6 -15.00 -12.64 -6.52
N ALA A 7 -13.85 -13.32 -6.44
CA ALA A 7 -12.55 -12.72 -6.78
C ALA A 7 -12.42 -12.36 -8.28
N MET A 8 -13.00 -13.18 -9.17
CA MET A 8 -13.06 -12.87 -10.61
C MET A 8 -14.09 -11.77 -10.91
N THR A 9 -15.18 -11.68 -10.14
CA THR A 9 -16.20 -10.62 -10.25
C THR A 9 -15.65 -9.27 -9.73
N GLN A 10 -14.76 -9.29 -8.73
CA GLN A 10 -14.09 -8.13 -8.14
C GLN A 10 -13.05 -7.50 -9.09
N ILE A 11 -12.23 -8.32 -9.76
CA ILE A 11 -11.38 -7.85 -10.87
C ILE A 11 -12.24 -7.30 -12.03
N GLN A 12 -13.43 -7.85 -12.23
CA GLN A 12 -14.39 -7.33 -13.22
C GLN A 12 -14.97 -5.96 -12.83
N GLN A 13 -15.17 -5.64 -11.55
CA GLN A 13 -15.57 -4.28 -11.14
C GLN A 13 -14.47 -3.26 -11.47
N LEU A 14 -13.20 -3.59 -11.19
CA LEU A 14 -12.04 -2.77 -11.61
C LEU A 14 -11.87 -2.70 -13.14
N SER A 15 -12.38 -3.69 -13.90
CA SER A 15 -12.36 -3.68 -15.37
C SER A 15 -13.36 -2.71 -16.00
N THR A 16 -14.35 -2.23 -15.23
CA THR A 16 -15.29 -1.17 -15.67
C THR A 16 -14.76 0.24 -15.41
N ILE A 17 -13.71 0.35 -14.61
CA ILE A 17 -12.97 1.59 -14.37
C ILE A 17 -11.92 1.73 -15.48
N PRO A 18 -11.83 2.89 -16.17
CA PRO A 18 -10.79 3.10 -17.17
C PRO A 18 -9.40 2.82 -16.59
N GLN A 19 -8.69 1.86 -17.17
CA GLN A 19 -7.31 1.56 -16.77
C GLN A 19 -6.36 2.51 -17.48
N VAL A 20 -5.52 3.16 -16.67
CA VAL A 20 -4.59 4.19 -17.12
C VAL A 20 -3.22 3.80 -16.59
N ARG A 21 -2.17 4.05 -17.36
CA ARG A 21 -0.80 3.73 -16.96
C ARG A 21 -0.15 4.93 -16.30
N GLN A 22 0.48 4.70 -15.16
CA GLN A 22 1.40 5.60 -14.53
C GLN A 22 2.82 5.25 -14.97
N ILE A 23 3.48 6.20 -15.60
CA ILE A 23 4.91 6.17 -15.82
C ILE A 23 5.58 6.76 -14.58
N VAL A 24 6.57 6.06 -14.06
CA VAL A 24 7.35 6.53 -12.90
C VAL A 24 8.77 6.81 -13.36
N TYR A 25 9.02 7.98 -13.95
CA TYR A 25 10.40 8.44 -14.19
C TYR A 25 10.90 9.28 -13.03
N HIS A 26 11.93 8.81 -12.34
CA HIS A 26 12.53 9.52 -11.21
C HIS A 26 14.00 9.83 -11.48
N ILE A 27 14.61 10.70 -10.67
CA ILE A 27 16.04 11.03 -10.78
C ILE A 27 16.90 9.76 -10.62
N CYS A 28 16.39 8.78 -9.87
CA CYS A 28 16.79 7.37 -9.92
C CYS A 28 15.77 6.59 -10.79
N LEU A 29 16.22 5.69 -11.67
CA LEU A 29 15.31 4.91 -12.52
C LEU A 29 14.36 3.98 -11.74
N VAL A 30 14.62 3.75 -10.45
CA VAL A 30 13.78 2.97 -9.53
C VAL A 30 13.47 3.85 -8.31
N THR A 31 12.20 4.19 -8.12
CA THR A 31 11.74 5.02 -7.00
C THR A 31 11.60 4.20 -5.71
N ASP A 32 11.69 4.87 -4.56
CA ASP A 32 11.17 4.33 -3.30
C ASP A 32 9.83 4.98 -2.93
N SER A 33 9.18 4.48 -1.88
CA SER A 33 7.88 4.98 -1.41
C SER A 33 7.92 6.45 -1.00
N ALA A 34 9.03 6.91 -0.41
CA ALA A 34 9.19 8.30 0.01
C ALA A 34 9.16 9.27 -1.18
N ALA A 35 9.96 8.99 -2.21
CA ALA A 35 9.96 9.75 -3.45
C ALA A 35 8.62 9.66 -4.20
N GLY A 36 8.04 8.46 -4.28
CA GLY A 36 6.75 8.23 -4.95
C GLY A 36 5.62 9.01 -4.30
N ALA A 37 5.51 8.91 -2.97
CA ALA A 37 4.49 9.63 -2.21
C ALA A 37 4.73 11.14 -2.16
N THR A 38 6.00 11.60 -2.17
CA THR A 38 6.31 13.04 -2.34
C THR A 38 5.87 13.55 -3.70
N ALA A 39 5.99 12.75 -4.76
CA ALA A 39 5.49 13.12 -6.08
C ALA A 39 3.96 13.21 -6.10
N PHE A 40 3.25 12.26 -5.48
CA PHE A 40 1.79 12.31 -5.35
C PHE A 40 1.30 13.50 -4.53
N SER A 41 1.98 13.82 -3.44
CA SER A 41 1.55 14.83 -2.47
C SER A 41 1.95 16.25 -2.88
N CYS A 42 3.16 16.46 -3.39
CA CYS A 42 3.66 17.79 -3.77
C CYS A 42 3.51 18.12 -5.26
N ALA A 43 3.10 17.18 -6.11
CA ALA A 43 3.13 17.31 -7.56
C ALA A 43 4.54 17.64 -8.13
N LEU A 44 5.60 17.25 -7.43
CA LEU A 44 7.00 17.54 -7.77
C LEU A 44 7.87 16.29 -7.58
N LYS A 45 8.82 16.07 -8.48
CA LYS A 45 9.82 15.00 -8.33
C LYS A 45 10.77 15.32 -7.18
N SER A 46 11.31 14.27 -6.54
CA SER A 46 12.32 14.41 -5.49
C SER A 46 13.48 13.41 -5.65
N TYR A 47 14.17 13.01 -4.59
CA TYR A 47 15.15 11.93 -4.54
C TYR A 47 14.67 10.81 -3.63
N ASN A 48 15.23 9.60 -3.75
CA ASN A 48 14.83 8.48 -2.89
C ASN A 48 15.09 8.79 -1.41
N GLY A 49 14.14 8.47 -0.54
CA GLY A 49 14.14 8.79 0.89
C GLY A 49 13.66 10.20 1.23
N ALA A 50 13.31 11.02 0.23
CA ALA A 50 12.80 12.37 0.47
C ALA A 50 11.33 12.34 0.88
N ILE A 51 10.98 13.09 1.92
CA ILE A 51 9.63 13.27 2.42
C ILE A 51 9.29 14.76 2.32
N GLY A 52 8.38 15.12 1.42
CA GLY A 52 7.84 16.48 1.31
C GLY A 52 8.89 17.57 1.04
N VAL A 53 9.96 17.22 0.34
CA VAL A 53 11.01 18.15 -0.10
C VAL A 53 11.34 17.93 -1.56
N THR A 54 11.81 18.97 -2.24
CA THR A 54 12.33 18.92 -3.61
C THR A 54 13.78 18.41 -3.65
N PRO A 55 14.39 18.17 -4.85
CA PRO A 55 15.75 17.63 -4.97
C PRO A 55 16.85 18.48 -4.31
N ASP A 56 16.64 19.79 -4.22
CA ASP A 56 17.47 20.77 -3.53
C ASP A 56 17.21 20.81 -2.00
N LYS A 57 16.41 19.89 -1.47
CA LYS A 57 16.02 19.77 -0.05
C LYS A 57 15.17 20.93 0.45
N THR A 58 14.48 21.61 -0.45
CA THR A 58 13.56 22.67 -0.10
C THR A 58 12.17 22.08 0.20
N PRO A 59 11.49 22.46 1.30
CA PRO A 59 10.13 21.99 1.58
C PRO A 59 9.15 22.30 0.44
N CYS A 60 8.28 21.33 0.13
CA CYS A 60 7.15 21.49 -0.78
C CYS A 60 5.85 21.30 -0.01
N GLY A 61 4.84 22.12 -0.33
CA GLY A 61 3.50 21.98 0.23
C GLY A 61 2.76 20.80 -0.38
N THR A 62 1.97 20.12 0.43
CA THR A 62 1.24 18.91 0.02
C THR A 62 -0.22 19.20 -0.32
N VAL A 63 -0.83 18.31 -1.11
CA VAL A 63 -2.28 18.32 -1.40
C VAL A 63 -3.10 18.30 -0.12
N LEU A 64 -2.70 17.51 0.89
CA LEU A 64 -3.41 17.43 2.16
C LEU A 64 -3.39 18.78 2.89
N GLU A 65 -2.22 19.44 2.94
CA GLU A 65 -2.09 20.76 3.54
C GLU A 65 -2.86 21.84 2.77
N ALA A 66 -2.84 21.78 1.44
CA ALA A 66 -3.55 22.74 0.59
C ALA A 66 -5.07 22.63 0.77
N LEU A 67 -5.59 21.40 0.81
CA LEU A 67 -7.00 21.15 1.10
C LEU A 67 -7.37 21.55 2.52
N LYS A 68 -6.50 21.25 3.50
CA LYS A 68 -6.71 21.69 4.89
C LYS A 68 -6.79 23.22 5.00
N LEU A 69 -5.92 23.94 4.29
CA LEU A 69 -5.93 25.40 4.23
C LEU A 69 -7.22 25.95 3.60
N GLN A 70 -7.81 25.22 2.66
CA GLN A 70 -9.10 25.55 2.04
C GLN A 70 -10.32 25.16 2.89
N GLY A 71 -10.11 24.57 4.07
CA GLY A 71 -11.19 24.19 4.99
C GLY A 71 -11.70 22.77 4.82
N TYR A 72 -11.08 21.94 3.98
CA TYR A 72 -11.39 20.51 3.94
C TYR A 72 -11.00 19.83 5.26
N TYR A 73 -11.78 18.83 5.63
CA TYR A 73 -11.35 17.86 6.62
C TYR A 73 -10.38 16.88 5.97
N THR A 74 -9.36 16.44 6.70
CA THR A 74 -8.31 15.59 6.14
C THR A 74 -8.08 14.38 7.03
N GLY A 75 -7.82 13.21 6.43
CA GLY A 75 -7.60 11.95 7.12
C GLY A 75 -6.58 11.07 6.42
N LEU A 76 -5.91 10.21 7.21
CA LEU A 76 -4.97 9.20 6.75
C LEU A 76 -5.37 7.85 7.39
N VAL A 77 -5.45 6.79 6.59
CA VAL A 77 -5.71 5.43 7.03
C VAL A 77 -4.62 4.53 6.46
N VAL A 78 -3.86 3.86 7.31
CA VAL A 78 -2.74 3.02 6.86
C VAL A 78 -2.71 1.70 7.63
N THR A 79 -2.30 0.63 6.97
CA THR A 79 -1.99 -0.64 7.65
C THR A 79 -0.55 -0.71 8.16
N THR A 80 0.31 0.18 7.66
CA THR A 80 1.69 0.41 8.09
C THR A 80 1.72 1.31 9.33
N ARG A 81 2.90 1.86 9.67
CA ARG A 81 2.99 2.92 10.68
C ARG A 81 2.41 4.20 10.09
N ILE A 82 1.74 5.02 10.91
CA ILE A 82 1.30 6.36 10.47
C ILE A 82 2.46 7.26 10.05
N THR A 83 3.68 6.94 10.50
CA THR A 83 4.92 7.65 10.15
C THR A 83 5.74 6.95 9.06
N ASP A 84 5.18 5.94 8.38
CA ASP A 84 5.84 5.33 7.23
C ASP A 84 5.86 6.31 6.05
N ALA A 85 6.69 6.02 5.04
CA ALA A 85 7.02 6.99 3.99
C ALA A 85 5.79 7.59 3.29
N THR A 86 4.79 6.76 2.96
CA THR A 86 3.58 7.18 2.25
C THR A 86 2.72 8.16 3.06
N PRO A 87 2.24 7.83 4.28
CA PRO A 87 1.48 8.79 5.08
C PRO A 87 2.31 10.01 5.51
N ALA A 88 3.60 9.82 5.78
CA ALA A 88 4.51 10.92 6.15
C ALA A 88 4.67 11.94 5.03
N ALA A 89 4.73 11.52 3.76
CA ALA A 89 4.84 12.44 2.63
C ALA A 89 3.61 13.34 2.46
N PHE A 90 2.42 12.91 2.89
CA PHE A 90 1.21 13.72 2.85
C PHE A 90 1.01 14.60 4.09
N SER A 91 1.63 14.30 5.23
CA SER A 91 1.40 15.01 6.50
C SER A 91 2.64 15.57 7.20
N LEU A 92 3.83 15.44 6.58
CA LEU A 92 5.14 15.87 7.10
C LEU A 92 5.43 15.38 8.53
N ILE A 93 5.12 14.11 8.84
CA ILE A 93 5.36 13.51 10.16
C ILE A 93 6.68 12.70 10.14
N HIS A 94 7.64 13.05 11.01
CA HIS A 94 8.89 12.28 11.24
C HIS A 94 8.72 11.25 12.41
N PRO A 95 9.40 10.08 12.38
CA PRO A 95 8.95 8.84 13.04
C PRO A 95 9.38 8.61 14.51
N TYR A 96 8.59 7.77 15.22
CA TYR A 96 8.98 6.78 16.26
C TYR A 96 8.01 5.54 16.25
N ASP A 97 8.59 4.32 16.26
CA ASP A 97 8.19 2.89 16.54
C ASP A 97 6.73 2.45 16.85
N ILE A 98 6.20 1.19 16.68
CA ILE A 98 6.59 -0.18 16.21
C ILE A 98 5.28 -1.01 15.97
N GLU A 99 5.34 -1.99 15.05
CA GLU A 99 4.50 -3.21 14.78
C GLU A 99 2.98 -3.30 15.14
N ARG A 100 2.17 -3.64 14.12
CA ARG A 100 0.72 -3.94 14.21
C ARG A 100 0.47 -5.46 14.33
N LYS A 101 -0.48 -5.86 15.20
CA LYS A 101 -0.92 -7.27 15.39
C LYS A 101 -2.36 -7.48 14.92
N ASP A 102 -2.56 -8.23 13.84
CA ASP A 102 -3.88 -8.37 13.18
C ASP A 102 -5.01 -8.95 14.06
N SER A 103 -4.71 -9.57 15.21
CA SER A 103 -5.72 -10.04 16.17
C SER A 103 -6.26 -8.95 17.12
N GLU A 104 -5.64 -7.78 17.15
CA GLU A 104 -5.98 -6.68 18.07
C GLU A 104 -6.53 -5.44 17.35
N TYR A 105 -6.37 -5.33 16.02
CA TYR A 105 -6.76 -4.16 15.23
C TYR A 105 -7.86 -4.47 14.21
N PRO A 106 -8.81 -3.55 13.97
CA PRO A 106 -9.84 -3.73 12.93
C PRO A 106 -9.22 -3.93 11.56
N SER A 107 -9.91 -4.68 10.69
CA SER A 107 -9.54 -4.86 9.30
C SER A 107 -9.49 -3.52 8.57
N LEU A 108 -8.76 -3.44 7.46
CA LEU A 108 -8.66 -2.19 6.71
C LEU A 108 -10.03 -1.71 6.22
N ALA A 109 -10.89 -2.61 5.75
CA ALA A 109 -12.24 -2.26 5.32
C ALA A 109 -13.05 -1.61 6.46
N GLU A 110 -12.96 -2.14 7.68
CA GLU A 110 -13.59 -1.54 8.86
C GLU A 110 -12.99 -0.16 9.18
N GLN A 111 -11.67 0.01 9.10
CA GLN A 111 -11.02 1.31 9.29
C GLN A 111 -11.49 2.35 8.27
N VAL A 112 -11.60 1.95 7.00
CA VAL A 112 -12.11 2.80 5.93
C VAL A 112 -13.57 3.17 6.17
N GLN A 113 -14.43 2.22 6.52
CA GLN A 113 -15.83 2.48 6.84
C GLN A 113 -15.98 3.48 8.01
N VAL A 114 -15.19 3.30 9.08
CA VAL A 114 -15.17 4.22 10.22
C VAL A 114 -14.68 5.61 9.81
N ALA A 115 -13.59 5.70 9.04
CA ALA A 115 -13.04 6.98 8.58
C ALA A 115 -14.03 7.73 7.67
N LEU A 116 -14.63 7.04 6.69
CA LEU A 116 -15.64 7.61 5.81
C LEU A 116 -16.86 8.09 6.59
N THR A 117 -17.35 7.29 7.54
CA THR A 117 -18.50 7.68 8.39
C THR A 117 -18.18 8.91 9.22
N ALA A 118 -17.04 8.91 9.92
CA ALA A 118 -16.64 10.01 10.79
C ALA A 118 -16.41 11.32 10.03
N LEU A 119 -15.72 11.24 8.88
CA LEU A 119 -15.47 12.42 8.05
C LEU A 119 -16.76 12.95 7.43
N SER A 120 -17.63 12.06 6.91
CA SER A 120 -18.92 12.47 6.32
C SER A 120 -19.81 13.18 7.35
N GLU A 121 -19.89 12.65 8.57
CA GLU A 121 -20.66 13.28 9.66
C GLU A 121 -20.04 14.62 10.09
N ALA A 122 -18.71 14.70 10.16
CA ALA A 122 -18.00 15.94 10.51
C ALA A 122 -18.15 17.04 9.45
N THR A 123 -18.36 16.67 8.18
CA THR A 123 -18.50 17.62 7.06
C THR A 123 -19.93 17.86 6.62
N LYS A 124 -20.94 17.26 7.26
CA LYS A 124 -22.35 17.32 6.78
C LYS A 124 -22.92 18.73 6.64
N ASP A 125 -22.47 19.65 7.49
CA ASP A 125 -22.91 21.06 7.52
C ASP A 125 -21.85 22.01 6.93
N SER A 126 -20.78 21.47 6.33
CA SER A 126 -19.67 22.21 5.75
C SER A 126 -19.87 22.41 4.26
N GLU A 127 -19.55 23.60 3.75
CA GLU A 127 -19.47 23.82 2.29
C GLU A 127 -18.30 23.06 1.65
N GLN A 128 -17.31 22.66 2.45
CA GLN A 128 -16.16 21.87 2.02
C GLN A 128 -16.25 20.43 2.52
N GLY A 129 -15.87 19.50 1.66
CA GLY A 129 -15.84 18.06 1.97
C GLY A 129 -14.58 17.63 2.72
N PHE A 130 -14.13 16.40 2.44
CA PHE A 130 -12.94 15.84 3.04
C PHE A 130 -11.99 15.19 2.03
N PHE A 131 -10.73 15.05 2.44
CA PHE A 131 -9.69 14.29 1.76
C PHE A 131 -9.24 13.12 2.62
N LEU A 132 -9.13 11.93 2.04
CA LEU A 132 -8.73 10.71 2.74
C LEU A 132 -7.68 9.96 1.92
N LEU A 133 -6.50 9.74 2.50
CA LEU A 133 -5.47 8.86 1.93
C LEU A 133 -5.55 7.48 2.58
N ILE A 134 -5.43 6.41 1.78
CA ILE A 134 -5.47 5.02 2.25
C ILE A 134 -4.22 4.25 1.73
N GLU A 135 -3.42 3.65 2.62
CA GLU A 135 -2.25 2.79 2.29
C GLU A 135 -2.47 1.33 2.78
N VAL A 136 -2.03 0.34 1.99
CA VAL A 136 -2.83 -0.90 1.83
C VAL A 136 -2.06 -2.22 1.91
N LEU A 137 -2.52 -3.09 2.82
CA LEU A 137 -2.56 -4.56 2.72
C LEU A 137 -4.05 -4.97 2.72
N ALA A 138 -4.46 -5.91 1.85
CA ALA A 138 -5.87 -6.27 1.56
C ALA A 138 -6.70 -5.20 0.81
N TYR A 139 -6.13 -4.75 -0.31
CA TYR A 139 -6.61 -3.65 -1.16
C TYR A 139 -8.05 -3.76 -1.66
N ASP A 140 -8.44 -4.92 -2.17
CA ASP A 140 -9.67 -5.08 -2.95
C ASP A 140 -10.95 -4.74 -2.16
N ARG A 141 -11.09 -5.29 -0.94
CA ARG A 141 -12.26 -5.01 -0.08
C ARG A 141 -12.32 -3.56 0.36
N ALA A 142 -11.18 -2.95 0.66
CA ALA A 142 -11.14 -1.54 1.06
C ALA A 142 -11.57 -0.64 -0.10
N PHE A 143 -11.08 -0.93 -1.31
CA PHE A 143 -11.47 -0.19 -2.51
C PHE A 143 -12.94 -0.40 -2.85
N GLU A 144 -13.48 -1.62 -2.71
CA GLU A 144 -14.91 -1.92 -2.89
C GLU A 144 -15.80 -1.04 -1.98
N GLU A 145 -15.43 -0.89 -0.70
CA GLU A 145 -16.17 -0.03 0.22
C GLU A 145 -16.11 1.46 -0.17
N VAL A 146 -14.98 1.94 -0.71
CA VAL A 146 -14.85 3.30 -1.25
C VAL A 146 -15.75 3.49 -2.47
N ILE A 147 -15.79 2.53 -3.40
CA ILE A 147 -16.65 2.60 -4.59
C ILE A 147 -18.12 2.63 -4.18
N LYS A 148 -18.55 1.73 -3.27
CA LYS A 148 -19.91 1.73 -2.72
C LYS A 148 -20.26 3.07 -2.06
N PHE A 149 -19.32 3.66 -1.31
CA PHE A 149 -19.55 4.97 -0.71
C PHE A 149 -19.79 6.05 -1.78
N ILE A 150 -18.96 6.10 -2.82
CA ILE A 150 -19.10 7.05 -3.93
C ILE A 150 -20.45 6.88 -4.64
N ASP A 151 -20.82 5.64 -4.97
CA ASP A 151 -22.04 5.34 -5.72
C ASP A 151 -23.33 5.68 -4.96
N ASN A 152 -23.27 5.66 -3.61
CA ASN A 152 -24.41 5.99 -2.74
C ASN A 152 -24.37 7.43 -2.20
N SER A 153 -23.34 8.20 -2.53
CA SER A 153 -23.19 9.59 -2.08
C SER A 153 -23.91 10.56 -3.03
N GLU A 154 -24.63 11.53 -2.46
CA GLU A 154 -25.18 12.67 -3.20
C GLU A 154 -24.15 13.80 -3.40
N ILE A 155 -23.01 13.72 -2.69
CA ILE A 155 -21.92 14.69 -2.76
C ILE A 155 -20.93 14.24 -3.85
N GLU A 156 -20.50 15.20 -4.68
CA GLU A 156 -19.46 14.94 -5.68
C GLU A 156 -18.20 14.38 -5.02
N THR A 157 -17.88 13.12 -5.35
CA THR A 157 -16.80 12.37 -4.74
C THR A 157 -15.99 11.70 -5.83
N VAL A 158 -14.66 11.68 -5.66
CA VAL A 158 -13.73 10.98 -6.55
C VAL A 158 -12.74 10.18 -5.73
N ALA A 159 -12.48 8.95 -6.16
CA ALA A 159 -11.36 8.15 -5.69
C ALA A 159 -10.35 8.01 -6.82
N ILE A 160 -9.07 8.19 -6.49
CA ILE A 160 -7.92 7.87 -7.34
C ILE A 160 -7.10 6.86 -6.57
N SER A 161 -6.75 5.76 -7.22
CA SER A 161 -5.89 4.75 -6.64
C SER A 161 -4.80 4.36 -7.61
N THR A 162 -3.60 4.23 -7.08
CA THR A 162 -2.41 3.80 -7.81
C THR A 162 -1.44 3.12 -6.84
N SER A 163 -0.31 2.66 -7.35
CA SER A 163 0.85 2.24 -6.55
C SER A 163 1.97 3.27 -6.66
N ASP A 164 2.83 3.33 -5.65
CA ASP A 164 4.08 4.09 -5.67
C ASP A 164 5.11 3.45 -6.62
N HIS A 165 5.21 2.11 -6.60
CA HIS A 165 6.05 1.31 -7.48
C HIS A 165 5.68 -0.18 -7.45
N GLU A 166 6.20 -0.98 -8.39
CA GLU A 166 6.19 -2.45 -8.30
C GLU A 166 7.30 -2.94 -7.35
N THR A 167 7.08 -4.07 -6.68
CA THR A 167 8.08 -4.67 -5.78
C THR A 167 8.23 -6.17 -6.00
N GLY A 168 9.49 -6.62 -6.08
CA GLY A 168 9.87 -8.03 -6.21
C GLY A 168 10.07 -8.49 -7.66
N GLY A 169 9.60 -7.73 -8.64
CA GLY A 169 9.61 -8.12 -10.05
C GLY A 169 8.85 -9.43 -10.25
N LEU A 170 7.60 -9.45 -9.78
CA LEU A 170 6.72 -10.61 -9.84
C LEU A 170 6.43 -11.00 -11.29
N VAL A 171 6.56 -12.29 -11.57
CA VAL A 171 6.15 -12.90 -12.84
C VAL A 171 5.23 -14.08 -12.59
N VAL A 172 4.22 -14.23 -13.45
CA VAL A 172 3.40 -15.45 -13.57
C VAL A 172 3.93 -16.32 -14.71
N ALA A 173 3.52 -17.59 -14.76
CA ALA A 173 4.03 -18.58 -15.71
C ALA A 173 5.55 -18.82 -15.58
N ARG A 174 6.01 -18.98 -14.33
CA ARG A 174 7.38 -19.39 -14.04
C ARG A 174 7.64 -20.79 -14.60
N GLN A 175 8.65 -20.90 -15.46
CA GLN A 175 9.17 -22.18 -15.89
C GLN A 175 9.87 -22.91 -14.73
N VAL A 176 9.42 -24.12 -14.41
CA VAL A 176 9.91 -24.94 -13.28
C VAL A 176 10.69 -26.18 -13.73
N SER A 177 10.83 -26.41 -15.03
CA SER A 177 11.61 -27.53 -15.60
C SER A 177 12.37 -27.10 -16.87
N GLU A 178 13.37 -27.87 -17.26
CA GLU A 178 14.14 -27.65 -18.50
C GLU A 178 13.35 -27.97 -19.78
N SER A 179 12.16 -28.56 -19.66
CA SER A 179 11.29 -28.84 -20.79
C SER A 179 10.76 -27.55 -21.40
N TYR A 180 10.24 -27.61 -22.63
CA TYR A 180 9.61 -26.46 -23.28
C TYR A 180 8.54 -25.84 -22.35
N PRO A 181 8.44 -24.49 -22.25
CA PRO A 181 7.58 -23.86 -21.25
C PRO A 181 6.11 -24.23 -21.42
N ASP A 182 5.48 -24.59 -20.30
CA ASP A 182 4.04 -24.68 -20.20
C ASP A 182 3.49 -23.31 -19.76
N TYR A 183 2.39 -22.87 -20.37
CA TYR A 183 1.78 -21.55 -20.14
C TYR A 183 0.82 -21.62 -18.93
N LEU A 184 1.33 -22.04 -17.78
CA LEU A 184 0.54 -22.40 -16.61
C LEU A 184 0.66 -21.37 -15.49
N TRP A 185 -0.42 -21.16 -14.75
CA TRP A 185 -0.46 -20.37 -13.53
C TRP A 185 -1.57 -20.93 -12.63
N TYR A 186 -1.25 -21.20 -11.37
CA TYR A 186 -2.13 -21.89 -10.41
C TYR A 186 -2.43 -21.00 -9.20
N PRO A 187 -3.31 -19.99 -9.34
CA PRO A 187 -3.63 -19.06 -8.26
C PRO A 187 -4.26 -19.72 -7.03
N GLU A 188 -4.91 -20.87 -7.18
CA GLU A 188 -5.51 -21.64 -6.08
C GLU A 188 -4.50 -22.05 -5.01
N VAL A 189 -3.24 -22.24 -5.39
CA VAL A 189 -2.16 -22.56 -4.45
C VAL A 189 -1.95 -21.40 -3.46
N LEU A 190 -2.07 -20.16 -3.93
CA LEU A 190 -1.95 -18.97 -3.08
C LEU A 190 -3.16 -18.83 -2.15
N LEU A 191 -4.36 -19.14 -2.66
CA LEU A 191 -5.62 -19.04 -1.91
C LEU A 191 -5.74 -20.08 -0.79
N ASN A 192 -5.03 -21.22 -0.90
CA ASN A 192 -5.04 -22.26 0.11
C ASN A 192 -4.14 -21.91 1.33
N SER A 193 -3.22 -20.95 1.19
CA SER A 193 -2.35 -20.54 2.29
C SER A 193 -3.12 -19.70 3.30
N THR A 194 -3.14 -20.13 4.56
CA THR A 194 -3.84 -19.45 5.66
C THR A 194 -2.92 -18.49 6.43
N HIS A 195 -1.61 -18.63 6.29
CA HIS A 195 -0.61 -17.81 6.98
C HIS A 195 0.50 -17.38 6.03
N SER A 196 1.17 -16.26 6.33
CA SER A 196 2.32 -15.78 5.58
C SER A 196 3.58 -16.60 5.87
N GLY A 197 4.53 -16.62 4.94
CA GLY A 197 5.83 -17.26 5.17
C GLY A 197 6.58 -16.65 6.36
N ASP A 198 6.38 -15.37 6.65
CA ASP A 198 6.99 -14.69 7.80
C ASP A 198 6.48 -15.28 9.12
N TYR A 199 5.15 -15.30 9.30
CA TYR A 199 4.52 -15.93 10.46
C TYR A 199 4.96 -17.39 10.63
N LEU A 200 4.98 -18.15 9.53
CA LEU A 200 5.34 -19.57 9.56
C LEU A 200 6.82 -19.78 9.87
N SER A 201 7.71 -18.91 9.37
CA SER A 201 9.13 -18.97 9.70
C SER A 201 9.35 -18.81 11.20
N HIS A 202 8.67 -17.84 11.83
CA HIS A 202 8.71 -17.64 13.27
C HIS A 202 8.06 -18.79 14.04
N LYS A 203 6.92 -19.31 13.58
CA LYS A 203 6.23 -20.46 14.18
C LYS A 203 7.12 -21.70 14.22
N VAL A 204 7.86 -21.97 13.14
CA VAL A 204 8.82 -23.08 13.07
C VAL A 204 10.02 -22.82 13.97
N VAL A 205 10.61 -21.62 13.92
CA VAL A 205 11.80 -21.27 14.73
C VAL A 205 11.53 -21.40 16.24
N HIS A 206 10.32 -21.08 16.69
CA HIS A 206 9.94 -21.12 18.11
C HIS A 206 9.28 -22.44 18.54
N TYR A 207 9.24 -23.46 17.68
CA TYR A 207 8.68 -24.76 18.04
C TYR A 207 9.52 -25.43 19.14
N LYS A 208 8.89 -25.82 20.26
CA LYS A 208 9.59 -26.27 21.48
C LYS A 208 10.20 -27.67 21.37
N GLU A 209 9.65 -28.56 20.54
CA GLU A 209 10.07 -29.97 20.47
C GLU A 209 10.91 -30.28 19.23
N LYS A 210 11.77 -29.33 18.80
CA LYS A 210 12.66 -29.49 17.64
C LYS A 210 13.63 -30.68 17.77
N ASP A 211 14.14 -30.93 18.98
CA ASP A 211 15.08 -32.02 19.24
C ASP A 211 14.45 -33.42 19.08
N ASN A 212 13.12 -33.51 19.10
CA ASN A 212 12.40 -34.74 18.82
C ASN A 212 12.10 -34.83 17.33
N THR A 213 13.00 -35.47 16.57
CA THR A 213 12.92 -35.57 15.09
C THR A 213 11.54 -36.03 14.62
N LYS A 214 10.96 -37.07 15.23
CA LYS A 214 9.66 -37.61 14.80
C LYS A 214 8.53 -36.59 14.98
N LYS A 215 8.50 -35.91 16.13
CA LYS A 215 7.48 -34.89 16.41
C LYS A 215 7.68 -33.66 15.53
N PHE A 216 8.92 -33.22 15.36
CA PHE A 216 9.23 -32.06 14.54
C PHE A 216 8.89 -32.28 13.06
N THR A 217 9.27 -33.44 12.50
CA THR A 217 8.87 -33.81 11.13
C THR A 217 7.35 -33.85 10.96
N ASN A 218 6.61 -34.41 11.93
CA ASN A 218 5.14 -34.43 11.86
C ASN A 218 4.53 -33.02 11.93
N PHE A 219 5.09 -32.14 12.75
CA PHE A 219 4.68 -30.74 12.83
C PHE A 219 4.91 -30.01 11.49
N ILE A 220 6.07 -30.18 10.86
CA ILE A 220 6.34 -29.58 9.54
C ILE A 220 5.35 -30.09 8.48
N LYS A 221 5.09 -31.40 8.45
CA LYS A 221 4.18 -31.99 7.45
C LYS A 221 2.74 -31.56 7.62
N HIS A 222 2.18 -31.79 8.81
CA HIS A 222 0.73 -31.68 9.00
C HIS A 222 0.29 -30.27 9.39
N GLU A 223 1.08 -29.56 10.20
CA GLU A 223 0.73 -28.19 10.61
C GLU A 223 1.23 -27.18 9.57
N ILE A 224 2.52 -27.19 9.22
CA ILE A 224 3.09 -26.15 8.35
C ILE A 224 2.69 -26.34 6.88
N LEU A 225 2.94 -27.52 6.30
CA LEU A 225 2.71 -27.74 4.87
C LEU A 225 1.22 -27.96 4.56
N GLU A 226 0.56 -28.94 5.19
CA GLU A 226 -0.81 -29.30 4.85
C GLU A 226 -1.84 -28.28 5.32
N LYS A 227 -1.77 -27.86 6.59
CA LYS A 227 -2.78 -26.99 7.19
C LYS A 227 -2.52 -25.52 6.96
N ASP A 228 -1.31 -25.05 7.23
CA ASP A 228 -1.02 -23.61 7.18
C ASP A 228 -0.77 -23.12 5.73
N LEU A 229 0.00 -23.86 4.94
CA LEU A 229 0.27 -23.53 3.53
C LEU A 229 -0.74 -24.15 2.55
N GLY A 230 -1.52 -25.15 2.97
CA GLY A 230 -2.49 -25.81 2.08
C GLY A 230 -1.85 -26.71 1.02
N ILE A 231 -0.63 -27.19 1.27
CA ILE A 231 0.17 -28.01 0.33
C ILE A 231 0.12 -29.46 0.79
N SER A 232 -0.55 -30.31 0.01
CA SER A 232 -0.63 -31.76 0.25
C SER A 232 0.33 -32.59 -0.59
N ASP A 233 0.89 -32.01 -1.66
CA ASP A 233 1.78 -32.67 -2.62
C ASP A 233 3.27 -32.36 -2.34
N TYR A 234 3.63 -32.15 -1.08
CA TYR A 234 5.01 -31.92 -0.68
C TYR A 234 5.88 -33.17 -0.85
N THR A 235 7.14 -32.94 -1.17
CA THR A 235 8.15 -33.99 -1.30
C THR A 235 8.92 -34.18 0.00
N ALA A 236 9.66 -35.29 0.12
CA ALA A 236 10.62 -35.46 1.22
C ALA A 236 11.66 -34.32 1.26
N LYS A 237 12.10 -33.86 0.08
CA LYS A 237 13.06 -32.75 -0.04
C LYS A 237 12.51 -31.43 0.53
N ASP A 238 11.23 -31.15 0.31
CA ASP A 238 10.59 -29.94 0.86
C ASP A 238 10.66 -29.94 2.40
N VAL A 239 10.35 -31.10 3.00
CA VAL A 239 10.39 -31.29 4.46
C VAL A 239 11.83 -31.19 4.99
N ASP A 240 12.77 -31.85 4.33
CA ASP A 240 14.18 -31.85 4.75
C ASP A 240 14.78 -30.44 4.68
N LEU A 241 14.45 -29.66 3.65
CA LEU A 241 14.91 -28.29 3.47
C LEU A 241 14.36 -27.36 4.56
N ILE A 242 13.08 -27.50 4.93
CA ILE A 242 12.48 -26.76 6.04
C ILE A 242 13.18 -27.09 7.35
N ILE A 243 13.47 -28.38 7.61
CA ILE A 243 14.16 -28.82 8.83
C ILE A 243 15.59 -28.25 8.88
N GLU A 244 16.32 -28.27 7.77
CA GLU A 244 17.68 -27.73 7.67
C GLU A 244 17.71 -26.24 8.04
N LYS A 245 16.72 -25.46 7.58
CA LYS A 245 16.65 -24.01 7.78
C LYS A 245 15.86 -23.60 9.03
N ALA A 246 15.38 -24.56 9.83
CA ALA A 246 14.48 -24.33 10.95
C ALA A 246 15.00 -23.39 12.07
N ASN A 247 16.29 -23.07 12.08
CA ASN A 247 16.92 -22.20 13.09
C ASN A 247 17.22 -20.78 12.58
N ASN A 248 16.92 -20.47 11.33
CA ASN A 248 17.10 -19.14 10.74
C ASN A 248 15.79 -18.72 10.06
N ALA A 249 15.05 -17.80 10.70
CA ALA A 249 13.77 -17.32 10.18
C ALA A 249 13.90 -16.71 8.77
N GLY A 250 14.97 -15.95 8.51
CA GLY A 250 15.22 -15.34 7.21
C GLY A 250 15.46 -16.36 6.10
N GLU A 251 16.30 -17.36 6.33
CA GLU A 251 16.51 -18.45 5.34
C GLU A 251 15.25 -19.29 5.15
N LEU A 252 14.54 -19.58 6.25
CA LEU A 252 13.32 -20.38 6.22
C LEU A 252 12.18 -19.67 5.47
N LEU A 253 12.05 -18.35 5.60
CA LEU A 253 11.10 -17.54 4.85
C LEU A 253 11.23 -17.79 3.34
N TYR A 254 12.46 -17.79 2.82
CA TYR A 254 12.70 -18.06 1.39
C TYR A 254 12.32 -19.48 1.00
N VAL A 255 12.62 -20.47 1.85
CA VAL A 255 12.25 -21.87 1.59
C VAL A 255 10.74 -22.03 1.50
N LEU A 256 10.00 -21.55 2.51
CA LEU A 256 8.54 -21.65 2.57
C LEU A 256 7.89 -20.92 1.38
N ASN A 257 8.32 -19.69 1.10
CA ASN A 257 7.77 -18.92 -0.02
C ASN A 257 8.11 -19.53 -1.38
N ASN A 258 9.29 -20.13 -1.56
CA ASN A 258 9.65 -20.78 -2.82
C ASN A 258 8.91 -22.10 -3.04
N ILE A 259 8.61 -22.85 -1.97
CA ILE A 259 7.74 -24.05 -2.00
C ILE A 259 6.37 -23.70 -2.57
N VAL A 260 5.79 -22.59 -2.12
CA VAL A 260 4.52 -22.05 -2.65
C VAL A 260 4.72 -21.53 -4.08
N SER A 261 5.76 -20.74 -4.33
CA SER A 261 5.99 -20.07 -5.62
C SER A 261 6.17 -21.06 -6.78
N ILE A 262 6.89 -22.17 -6.56
CA ILE A 262 7.06 -23.22 -7.58
C ILE A 262 5.71 -23.86 -7.94
N ARG A 263 4.87 -24.14 -6.94
CA ARG A 263 3.55 -24.76 -7.14
C ARG A 263 2.55 -23.81 -7.79
N ALA A 264 2.57 -22.54 -7.38
CA ALA A 264 1.77 -21.49 -8.00
C ALA A 264 2.28 -21.09 -9.40
N GLN A 265 3.49 -21.53 -9.78
CA GLN A 265 4.21 -21.08 -10.97
C GLN A 265 4.38 -19.57 -11.05
N ILE A 266 4.80 -18.97 -9.93
CA ILE A 266 5.19 -17.57 -9.84
C ILE A 266 6.69 -17.44 -9.55
N GLY A 267 7.27 -16.35 -10.03
CA GLY A 267 8.68 -16.04 -9.87
C GLY A 267 8.90 -14.61 -9.42
N TRP A 268 10.09 -14.36 -8.89
CA TRP A 268 10.53 -13.06 -8.40
C TRP A 268 11.95 -12.84 -8.92
N THR A 269 12.25 -11.61 -9.35
CA THR A 269 13.56 -11.28 -9.96
C THR A 269 14.44 -10.44 -9.05
N THR A 270 13.86 -9.81 -8.03
CA THR A 270 14.57 -8.95 -7.08
C THR A 270 13.91 -8.99 -5.70
N HIS A 271 14.61 -8.52 -4.68
CA HIS A 271 14.04 -8.23 -3.36
C HIS A 271 13.67 -6.75 -3.20
N GLY A 272 14.05 -5.92 -4.18
CA GLY A 272 13.77 -4.49 -4.20
C GLY A 272 12.61 -4.13 -5.13
N HIS A 273 12.51 -2.85 -5.43
CA HIS A 273 11.51 -2.34 -6.37
C HIS A 273 11.94 -2.57 -7.82
N SER A 274 10.97 -2.53 -8.74
CA SER A 274 11.24 -2.48 -10.17
C SER A 274 10.62 -1.25 -10.82
N ALA A 275 11.14 -0.89 -12.00
CA ALA A 275 10.72 0.28 -12.76
C ALA A 275 9.54 -0.01 -13.69
N VAL A 276 8.66 -0.96 -13.33
CA VAL A 276 7.46 -1.26 -14.11
C VAL A 276 6.44 -0.14 -13.90
N ASP A 277 5.84 0.31 -15.00
CA ASP A 277 4.71 1.24 -14.97
C ASP A 277 3.56 0.62 -14.17
N VAL A 278 3.01 1.38 -13.23
CA VAL A 278 1.90 0.95 -12.37
C VAL A 278 0.58 1.50 -12.90
N ASN A 279 -0.55 0.94 -12.49
CA ASN A 279 -1.85 1.39 -13.01
C ASN A 279 -2.47 2.47 -12.12
N ILE A 280 -3.12 3.44 -12.75
CA ILE A 280 -4.05 4.39 -12.12
C ILE A 280 -5.47 3.89 -12.37
N TYR A 281 -6.24 3.78 -11.29
CA TYR A 281 -7.67 3.53 -11.29
C TYR A 281 -8.36 4.74 -10.69
N ALA A 282 -9.43 5.24 -11.32
CA ALA A 282 -10.17 6.36 -10.79
C ALA A 282 -11.68 6.21 -10.99
N HIS A 283 -12.46 6.49 -9.95
CA HIS A 283 -13.91 6.39 -9.96
C HIS A 283 -14.56 7.63 -9.36
N THR A 284 -15.71 8.03 -9.90
CA THR A 284 -16.45 9.21 -9.43
C THR A 284 -17.93 9.12 -9.76
N ASN A 285 -18.76 9.68 -8.88
CA ASN A 285 -20.20 9.89 -9.12
C ASN A 285 -20.48 11.23 -9.85
N SER A 286 -19.48 12.11 -10.03
CA SER A 286 -19.64 13.42 -10.69
C SER A 286 -19.42 13.33 -12.20
N PRO A 287 -20.41 13.69 -13.04
CA PRO A 287 -20.21 13.78 -14.49
C PRO A 287 -19.14 14.81 -14.90
N ALA A 288 -19.01 15.90 -14.14
CA ALA A 288 -18.01 16.93 -14.39
C ALA A 288 -16.59 16.40 -14.17
N ILE A 289 -16.34 15.74 -13.03
CA ILE A 289 -15.05 15.11 -12.74
C ILE A 289 -14.77 13.96 -13.71
N LYS A 290 -15.79 13.16 -14.06
CA LYS A 290 -15.65 12.06 -15.03
C LYS A 290 -15.11 12.52 -16.38
N SER A 291 -15.55 13.68 -16.87
CA SER A 291 -15.04 14.26 -18.12
C SER A 291 -13.56 14.64 -18.02
N LYS A 292 -13.10 15.08 -16.84
CA LYS A 292 -11.69 15.40 -16.56
C LYS A 292 -10.85 14.13 -16.46
N LEU A 293 -11.33 13.10 -15.75
CA LEU A 293 -10.64 11.80 -15.65
C LEU A 293 -10.38 11.19 -17.04
N LEU A 294 -11.34 11.31 -17.96
CA LEU A 294 -11.22 10.77 -19.33
C LEU A 294 -10.36 11.64 -20.26
N SER A 295 -9.88 12.80 -19.82
CA SER A 295 -9.01 13.67 -20.59
C SER A 295 -7.59 13.10 -20.68
N HIS A 296 -7.00 13.17 -21.88
CA HIS A 296 -5.59 12.83 -22.15
C HIS A 296 -4.63 14.01 -21.96
N LYS A 297 -5.12 15.16 -21.49
CA LYS A 297 -4.26 16.33 -21.24
C LYS A 297 -3.44 16.08 -19.98
N ALA A 298 -2.13 16.30 -20.08
CA ALA A 298 -1.26 16.27 -18.91
C ALA A 298 -1.75 17.28 -17.85
N TYR A 299 -1.59 16.94 -16.57
CA TYR A 299 -1.99 17.71 -15.38
C TYR A 299 -3.50 17.93 -15.19
N ASP A 300 -4.30 18.01 -16.25
CA ASP A 300 -5.75 18.27 -16.20
C ASP A 300 -6.62 17.00 -16.35
N GLY A 301 -5.99 15.87 -16.68
CA GLY A 301 -6.63 14.59 -16.90
C GLY A 301 -5.79 13.43 -16.42
N LEU A 302 -6.40 12.26 -16.35
CA LEU A 302 -5.78 11.03 -15.89
C LEU A 302 -6.04 9.88 -16.85
N SER A 303 -6.27 10.12 -18.14
CA SER A 303 -6.41 9.05 -19.15
C SER A 303 -5.18 8.95 -20.03
N GLY A 304 -4.63 7.74 -20.20
CA GLY A 304 -3.44 7.49 -20.99
C GLY A 304 -2.22 7.14 -20.14
N ASN A 305 -1.08 7.77 -20.42
CA ASN A 305 0.17 7.56 -19.68
C ASN A 305 0.50 8.85 -18.94
N HIS A 306 0.68 8.77 -17.63
CA HIS A 306 0.91 9.94 -16.79
C HIS A 306 2.09 9.75 -15.88
N GLU A 307 2.85 10.81 -15.64
CA GLU A 307 3.83 10.82 -14.57
C GLU A 307 3.16 10.82 -13.19
N ASN A 308 3.82 10.23 -12.19
CA ASN A 308 3.30 10.21 -10.82
C ASN A 308 3.02 11.62 -10.23
N ILE A 309 3.71 12.67 -10.68
CA ILE A 309 3.44 14.07 -10.27
C ILE A 309 2.08 14.58 -10.73
N GLU A 310 1.54 14.00 -11.79
CA GLU A 310 0.27 14.45 -12.39
C GLU A 310 -0.92 14.07 -11.51
N ILE A 311 -0.77 13.10 -10.59
CA ILE A 311 -1.82 12.78 -9.62
C ILE A 311 -2.04 13.95 -8.67
N GLY A 312 -0.96 14.48 -8.09
CA GLY A 312 -1.04 15.65 -7.21
C GLY A 312 -1.56 16.88 -7.94
N ALA A 313 -1.06 17.12 -9.16
CA ALA A 313 -1.51 18.24 -10.00
C ALA A 313 -2.99 18.10 -10.41
N PHE A 314 -3.45 16.88 -10.71
CA PHE A 314 -4.84 16.64 -11.03
C PHE A 314 -5.75 16.91 -9.81
N ILE A 315 -5.33 16.49 -8.61
CA ILE A 315 -6.08 16.80 -7.38
C ILE A 315 -6.15 18.33 -7.16
N GLU A 316 -5.03 19.02 -7.35
CA GLU A 316 -4.99 20.49 -7.31
C GLU A 316 -5.97 21.11 -8.31
N TYR A 317 -5.98 20.62 -9.55
CA TYR A 317 -6.86 21.09 -10.61
C TYR A 317 -8.36 20.87 -10.35
N ILE A 318 -8.76 19.71 -9.81
CA ILE A 318 -10.18 19.41 -9.57
C ILE A 318 -10.73 20.10 -8.32
N THR A 319 -9.89 20.36 -7.31
CA THR A 319 -10.28 21.00 -6.05
C THR A 319 -10.11 22.51 -6.08
N GLY A 320 -9.25 23.02 -6.97
CA GLY A 320 -8.85 24.42 -7.01
C GLY A 320 -7.92 24.79 -5.85
N SER A 321 -7.25 23.83 -5.22
CA SER A 321 -6.21 24.07 -4.21
C SER A 321 -4.98 24.75 -4.82
N ASP A 322 -4.10 25.30 -3.98
CA ASP A 322 -2.83 25.93 -4.42
C ASP A 322 -1.66 25.38 -3.59
N LEU A 323 -0.94 24.42 -4.17
CA LEU A 323 0.24 23.79 -3.59
C LEU A 323 1.38 24.80 -3.42
N ASN A 324 1.49 25.78 -4.32
CA ASN A 324 2.51 26.82 -4.23
C ASN A 324 2.21 27.76 -3.06
N GLN A 325 0.95 28.12 -2.81
CA GLN A 325 0.56 28.91 -1.64
C GLN A 325 1.06 28.25 -0.35
N VAL A 326 0.79 26.96 -0.17
CA VAL A 326 1.27 26.20 0.99
C VAL A 326 2.80 26.13 1.01
N THR A 327 3.43 25.84 -0.13
CA THR A 327 4.89 25.81 -0.25
C THR A 327 5.52 27.12 0.25
N GLN A 328 4.93 28.28 -0.08
CA GLN A 328 5.42 29.57 0.39
C GLN A 328 5.19 29.81 1.89
N LEU A 329 4.16 29.21 2.49
CA LEU A 329 3.93 29.26 3.93
C LEU A 329 4.98 28.44 4.67
N ILE A 330 5.23 27.22 4.20
CA ILE A 330 6.14 26.26 4.84
C ILE A 330 7.60 26.67 4.64
N LYS A 331 7.98 27.26 3.50
CA LYS A 331 9.33 27.82 3.30
C LYS A 331 9.73 28.87 4.35
N LYS A 332 8.75 29.50 5.00
CA LYS A 332 8.98 30.53 6.02
C LYS A 332 9.08 29.96 7.44
N THR A 333 8.93 28.64 7.62
CA THR A 333 9.04 27.99 8.93
C THR A 333 10.41 27.34 9.10
N GLU A 334 10.85 27.20 10.36
CA GLU A 334 12.12 26.55 10.70
C GLU A 334 11.92 25.03 10.78
N HIS A 335 12.65 24.27 9.95
CA HIS A 335 12.45 22.82 9.75
C HIS A 335 13.48 21.94 10.46
N SER A 336 14.37 22.54 11.25
CA SER A 336 15.35 21.83 12.07
C SER A 336 14.87 21.72 13.51
N PRO A 337 15.00 20.55 14.17
CA PRO A 337 14.79 20.46 15.61
C PRO A 337 15.81 21.36 16.31
N ASP A 338 15.30 22.33 17.06
CA ASP A 338 16.13 23.25 17.84
C ASP A 338 16.69 22.48 19.05
N ASN A 339 17.86 21.85 18.87
CA ASN A 339 18.55 21.08 19.91
C ASN A 339 18.83 21.89 21.20
N ASN A 340 18.65 23.22 21.17
CA ASN A 340 18.79 24.11 22.32
C ASN A 340 17.47 24.42 23.05
N LYS A 341 16.31 24.01 22.53
CA LYS A 341 14.99 24.19 23.18
C LYS A 341 14.45 22.93 23.87
N ALA A 342 15.21 21.83 23.89
CA ALA A 342 14.89 20.62 24.65
C ALA A 342 15.12 20.81 26.17
N LYS A 343 14.43 21.79 26.76
CA LYS A 343 13.93 21.74 28.13
C LYS A 343 12.44 22.00 28.03
N VAL A 344 11.72 21.00 27.56
CA VAL A 344 10.26 21.00 27.63
C VAL A 344 9.91 20.59 29.06
N ASP A 345 9.33 21.52 29.81
CA ASP A 345 8.71 21.24 31.10
C ASP A 345 7.61 20.20 30.92
N ASP A 346 7.68 19.16 31.74
CA ASP A 346 6.79 17.98 31.80
C ASP A 346 5.38 18.36 32.31
N ILE A 347 4.63 19.19 31.55
CA ILE A 347 3.32 19.73 32.01
C ILE A 347 2.13 19.22 31.17
N PHE A 348 2.32 18.50 30.07
CA PHE A 348 1.19 18.06 29.22
C PHE A 348 0.62 16.66 29.52
N HIS A 349 1.02 16.03 30.62
CA HIS A 349 0.39 14.79 31.11
C HIS A 349 -0.08 14.89 32.56
N ALA A 350 -1.04 15.78 32.83
CA ALA A 350 -2.00 15.62 33.91
C ALA A 350 -3.20 16.54 33.72
N ASN A 351 -4.40 15.96 33.85
CA ASN A 351 -5.70 16.62 34.03
C ASN A 351 -6.48 16.99 32.76
N VAL A 352 -7.21 16.01 32.21
CA VAL A 352 -8.69 16.11 32.13
C VAL A 352 -9.26 14.73 32.46
N LEU A 353 -10.18 14.72 33.43
CA LEU A 353 -10.93 13.59 33.96
C LEU A 353 -11.87 12.93 32.94
#